data_AF-A0AAV3XBS9-F1
#
_entry.id   AF-A0AAV3XBS9-F1
#
_cell.length_a   1.000
_cell.length_b   1.000
_cell.length_c   1.000
_cell.angle_alpha   90.00
_cell.angle_beta   90.00
_cell.angle_gamma   90.00
#
_symmetry.space_group_name_H-M   'P 1'
#
loop_
_entity.id
_entity.type
_entity.pdbx_description
1 polymer ?
#
loop_
_entity_poly.entity_id
_entity_poly.type
_entity_poly.pdbx_seq_one_letter_code
_entity_poly.pdbx_strand_id
1 'polypeptide(L)'
;MLFPEEADTTLERLYQDSPTFVQMNALVQKAISGLLKHLPQERRVRILEIGAGTGGTTVRLLPHLNPQQTEYALTDIGRLFIARMRQKFADYPFVHYQVLDIEKSPQQQGFASHHYDLIIAANVLHATRDLRTTLQHIRQLLVPGGMLVLLEGTAPRRWIDLIFGLLKGWWMFSDYDLRPNYPLLSAFKWQEFLQQNGFTEVSTIQPGFEDLFSQAVIVAQAPITPEAIAKAKNSLTLSSNGDNSHSFKPSPAPHLTIAEITAANPQDRHQLMESYLAKQVARVLEISHSKLDLHAPLKNLGLDSLMAIEVKSKIEVHLGKIVPPVNTLPDISLEQLTKQMLAKAIPSLSPHETIAEQHCNSHSEELIAIQPCGFQPPFICVHPGALDVSCYGDLASHLGNERPFYALKPSDIDNYKSLEDRLFSPTPIEEVAAHCLEILHSLKPEGPYFLGGWSLGGCASKMKKARKLLC
;
A
#
# COMPACT_ATOMS: atom_id res chain seq x y z
N MET A 1 -6.18 -8.01 -4.27
CA MET A 1 -5.50 -6.74 -4.64
C MET A 1 -4.55 -6.34 -3.51
N LEU A 2 -3.33 -5.86 -3.81
CA LEU A 2 -2.32 -5.48 -2.80
C LEU A 2 -2.52 -4.09 -2.19
N PHE A 3 -3.30 -3.23 -2.85
CA PHE A 3 -3.68 -1.90 -2.37
C PHE A 3 -5.22 -1.69 -2.40
N PRO A 4 -6.03 -2.43 -1.62
CA PRO A 4 -7.47 -2.16 -1.49
C PRO A 4 -7.69 -0.90 -0.65
N GLU A 5 -8.70 -0.08 -0.99
CA GLU A 5 -8.95 1.19 -0.29
C GLU A 5 -9.33 1.03 1.20
N GLU A 6 -9.86 -0.13 1.62
CA GLU A 6 -10.19 -0.47 3.01
C GLU A 6 -9.11 -1.33 3.72
N ALA A 7 -8.14 -1.90 3.00
CA ALA A 7 -7.17 -2.88 3.56
C ALA A 7 -5.76 -2.31 3.77
N ASP A 8 -5.65 -0.98 3.82
CA ASP A 8 -4.37 -0.28 3.98
C ASP A 8 -3.63 -0.65 5.27
N THR A 9 -4.29 -1.26 6.25
CA THR A 9 -3.61 -1.77 7.44
C THR A 9 -2.61 -2.88 7.14
N THR A 10 -2.81 -3.75 6.13
CA THR A 10 -1.96 -4.95 6.00
C THR A 10 -0.59 -4.64 5.41
N LEU A 11 -0.55 -3.82 4.35
CA LEU A 11 0.71 -3.43 3.74
C LEU A 11 1.44 -2.37 4.58
N GLU A 12 0.70 -1.44 5.17
CA GLU A 12 1.24 -0.52 6.17
C GLU A 12 1.86 -1.28 7.35
N ARG A 13 1.16 -2.25 7.95
CA ARG A 13 1.71 -3.11 9.01
C ARG A 13 2.92 -3.92 8.54
N LEU A 14 2.97 -4.37 7.28
CA LEU A 14 4.14 -5.05 6.75
C LEU A 14 5.37 -4.12 6.78
N TYR A 15 5.26 -2.93 6.20
CA TYR A 15 6.35 -1.95 6.11
C TYR A 15 6.67 -1.24 7.43
N GLN A 16 5.73 -1.19 8.37
CA GLN A 16 5.87 -0.43 9.60
C GLN A 16 6.16 -1.32 10.82
N ASP A 17 5.44 -2.43 10.95
CA ASP A 17 5.34 -3.18 12.21
C ASP A 17 6.00 -4.56 12.14
N SER A 18 6.33 -5.07 10.94
CA SER A 18 7.03 -6.36 10.86
C SER A 18 8.46 -6.24 11.42
N PRO A 19 8.97 -7.27 12.13
CA PRO A 19 10.24 -7.17 12.85
C PRO A 19 11.42 -6.71 11.99
N THR A 20 11.54 -7.22 10.76
CA THR A 20 12.58 -6.77 9.81
C THR A 20 12.43 -5.29 9.49
N PHE A 21 11.25 -4.86 9.05
CA PHE A 21 11.08 -3.47 8.62
C PHE A 21 11.20 -2.49 9.80
N VAL A 22 10.70 -2.84 10.99
CA VAL A 22 10.93 -2.05 12.22
C VAL A 22 12.43 -1.83 12.45
N GLN A 23 13.22 -2.89 12.32
CA GLN A 23 14.66 -2.83 12.53
C GLN A 23 15.37 -2.04 11.43
N MET A 24 15.01 -2.25 10.16
CA MET A 24 15.59 -1.51 9.04
C MET A 24 15.21 -0.03 9.09
N ASN A 25 13.96 0.32 9.43
CA ASN A 25 13.54 1.70 9.65
C ASN A 25 14.27 2.33 10.85
N ALA A 26 14.56 1.55 11.90
CA ALA A 26 15.41 2.01 13.00
C ALA A 26 16.87 2.23 12.56
N LEU A 27 17.40 1.41 11.65
CA LEU A 27 18.72 1.64 11.06
C LEU A 27 18.75 2.90 10.19
N VAL A 28 17.73 3.14 9.38
CA VAL A 28 17.56 4.39 8.61
C VAL A 28 17.51 5.59 9.56
N GLN A 29 16.70 5.53 10.62
CA GLN A 29 16.61 6.58 11.62
C GLN A 29 17.96 6.85 12.30
N LYS A 30 18.70 5.82 12.67
CA LYS A 30 20.05 5.95 13.27
C LYS A 30 21.05 6.56 12.28
N ALA A 31 21.04 6.12 11.02
CA ALA A 31 21.90 6.66 9.97
C ALA A 31 21.64 8.16 9.78
N ILE A 32 20.37 8.55 9.60
CA ILE A 32 19.97 9.95 9.45
C ILE A 32 20.35 10.76 10.69
N SER A 33 20.08 10.25 11.90
CA SER A 33 20.45 10.95 13.13
C SER A 33 21.96 11.14 13.27
N GLY A 34 22.76 10.17 12.79
CA GLY A 34 24.21 10.30 12.69
C GLY A 34 24.61 11.44 11.74
N LEU A 35 24.01 11.49 10.56
CA LEU A 35 24.28 12.54 9.56
C LEU A 35 23.90 13.93 10.08
N LEU A 36 22.72 14.06 10.70
CA LEU A 36 22.22 15.35 11.19
C LEU A 36 23.07 15.93 12.34
N LYS A 37 23.75 15.09 13.14
CA LYS A 37 24.66 15.56 14.20
C LYS A 37 25.87 16.33 13.68
N HIS A 38 26.26 16.11 12.42
CA HIS A 38 27.40 16.77 11.79
C HIS A 38 27.02 18.06 11.06
N LEU A 39 25.71 18.39 10.98
CA LEU A 39 25.26 19.63 10.38
C LEU A 39 25.36 20.79 11.38
N PRO A 40 25.70 22.01 10.93
CA PRO A 40 25.73 23.18 11.80
C PRO A 40 24.37 23.39 12.45
N GLN A 41 24.33 23.52 13.79
CA GLN A 41 23.08 23.62 14.55
C GLN A 41 22.20 24.80 14.15
N GLU A 42 22.74 25.85 13.52
CA GLU A 42 21.97 27.03 13.12
C GLU A 42 21.34 26.91 11.72
N ARG A 43 21.70 25.87 10.95
CA ARG A 43 21.25 25.69 9.57
C ARG A 43 19.99 24.83 9.52
N ARG A 44 18.95 25.32 8.82
CA ARG A 44 17.80 24.48 8.44
C ARG A 44 18.22 23.37 7.49
N VAL A 45 17.75 22.16 7.74
CA VAL A 45 17.98 20.97 6.91
C VAL A 45 16.75 20.70 6.07
N ARG A 46 16.94 20.58 4.75
CA ARG A 46 15.87 20.25 3.80
C ARG A 46 15.96 18.78 3.42
N ILE A 47 14.92 18.03 3.76
CA ILE A 47 14.82 16.59 3.55
C ILE A 47 13.74 16.33 2.49
N LEU A 48 14.02 15.46 1.52
CA LEU A 48 13.04 14.94 0.58
C LEU A 48 12.94 13.42 0.73
N GLU A 49 11.74 12.90 0.95
CA GLU A 49 11.46 11.46 0.89
C GLU A 49 10.73 11.13 -0.41
N ILE A 50 11.33 10.28 -1.24
CA ILE A 50 10.83 9.82 -2.53
C ILE A 50 10.09 8.49 -2.32
N GLY A 51 8.86 8.40 -2.82
CA GLY A 51 8.06 7.18 -2.78
C GLY A 51 7.78 6.68 -1.37
N ALA A 52 7.34 7.60 -0.50
CA ALA A 52 7.08 7.30 0.90
C ALA A 52 5.95 6.29 1.11
N GLY A 53 5.07 6.10 0.12
CA GLY A 53 3.98 5.13 0.14
C GLY A 53 3.08 5.30 1.36
N THR A 54 3.04 4.25 2.20
CA THR A 54 2.25 4.21 3.44
C THR A 54 2.89 5.01 4.60
N GLY A 55 4.09 5.54 4.42
CA GLY A 55 4.84 6.30 5.42
C GLY A 55 5.50 5.42 6.49
N GLY A 56 5.81 4.16 6.19
CA GLY A 56 6.43 3.23 7.15
C GLY A 56 7.80 3.68 7.67
N THR A 57 8.64 4.24 6.78
CA THR A 57 9.91 4.88 7.18
C THR A 57 9.64 6.23 7.86
N THR A 58 8.76 7.04 7.27
CA THR A 58 8.40 8.39 7.72
C THR A 58 7.97 8.43 9.19
N VAL A 59 7.12 7.50 9.63
CA VAL A 59 6.60 7.46 11.01
C VAL A 59 7.70 7.29 12.07
N ARG A 60 8.84 6.71 11.70
CA ARG A 60 10.01 6.56 12.60
C ARG A 60 10.90 7.80 12.61
N LEU A 61 10.90 8.56 11.53
CA LEU A 61 11.77 9.72 11.36
C LEU A 61 11.20 10.98 12.00
N LEU A 62 9.96 11.34 11.67
CA LEU A 62 9.38 12.62 12.05
C LEU A 62 9.45 12.94 13.57
N PRO A 63 9.23 11.99 14.50
CA PRO A 63 9.33 12.27 15.94
C PRO A 63 10.72 12.72 16.42
N HIS A 64 11.78 12.46 15.65
CA HIS A 64 13.17 12.73 16.03
C HIS A 64 13.74 13.99 15.37
N LEU A 65 12.97 14.66 14.50
CA LEU A 65 13.42 15.84 13.78
C LEU A 65 13.03 17.10 14.53
N ASN A 66 13.92 18.10 14.54
CA ASN A 66 13.62 19.41 15.14
C ASN A 66 12.69 20.21 14.19
N PRO A 67 11.44 20.51 14.57
CA PRO A 67 10.49 21.22 13.71
C PRO A 67 10.96 22.61 13.26
N GLN A 68 11.79 23.28 14.05
CA GLN A 68 12.25 24.65 13.78
C GLN A 68 13.42 24.69 12.79
N GLN A 69 14.09 23.54 12.63
CA GLN A 69 15.34 23.39 11.88
C GLN A 69 15.20 22.41 10.72
N THR A 70 13.99 21.92 10.46
CA THR A 70 13.75 20.91 9.42
C THR A 70 12.68 21.42 8.46
N GLU A 71 12.89 21.19 7.18
CA GLU A 71 11.86 21.22 6.15
C GLU A 71 11.79 19.81 5.54
N TYR A 72 10.60 19.22 5.47
CA TYR A 72 10.44 17.84 5.04
C TYR A 72 9.46 17.73 3.87
N ALA A 73 9.95 17.52 2.66
CA ALA A 73 9.13 17.21 1.50
C ALA A 73 8.83 15.70 1.47
N LEU A 74 7.59 15.34 1.77
CA LEU A 74 7.09 13.97 1.74
C LEU A 74 6.37 13.72 0.41
N THR A 75 6.91 12.80 -0.40
CA THR A 75 6.46 12.62 -1.79
C THR A 75 6.17 11.18 -2.16
N ASP A 76 5.28 11.01 -3.12
CA ASP A 76 4.92 9.74 -3.74
C ASP A 76 4.35 9.98 -5.14
N ILE A 77 4.41 8.98 -6.02
CA ILE A 77 3.78 9.06 -7.34
C ILE A 77 2.25 8.94 -7.24
N GLY A 78 1.75 8.23 -6.23
CA GLY A 78 0.33 8.00 -5.99
C GLY A 78 -0.31 9.14 -5.20
N ARG A 79 -1.26 9.86 -5.84
CA ARG A 79 -2.05 10.92 -5.19
C ARG A 79 -2.81 10.44 -3.95
N LEU A 80 -3.24 9.17 -3.93
CA LEU A 80 -3.91 8.57 -2.78
C LEU A 80 -2.99 8.49 -1.55
N PHE A 81 -1.73 8.07 -1.74
CA PHE A 81 -0.73 8.06 -0.67
C PHE A 81 -0.47 9.47 -0.15
N ILE A 82 -0.36 10.47 -1.03
CA ILE A 82 -0.22 11.88 -0.63
C ILE A 82 -1.38 12.34 0.26
N ALA A 83 -2.62 12.03 -0.13
CA ALA A 83 -3.81 12.41 0.65
C ALA A 83 -3.82 11.74 2.03
N ARG A 84 -3.49 10.44 2.10
CA ARG A 84 -3.41 9.67 3.35
C ARG A 84 -2.29 10.15 4.26
N MET A 85 -1.09 10.36 3.72
CA MET A 85 0.04 10.89 4.48
C MET A 85 -0.25 12.27 5.04
N ARG A 86 -0.96 13.13 4.30
CA ARG A 86 -1.38 14.45 4.79
C ARG A 86 -2.29 14.36 6.01
N GLN A 87 -3.18 13.37 6.05
CA GLN A 87 -4.02 13.11 7.22
C GLN A 87 -3.19 12.51 8.36
N LYS A 88 -2.35 11.51 8.07
CA LYS A 88 -1.56 10.76 9.06
C LYS A 88 -0.50 11.62 9.77
N PHE A 89 0.12 12.55 9.06
CA PHE A 89 1.22 13.36 9.57
C PHE A 89 0.84 14.85 9.73
N ALA A 90 -0.46 15.14 9.88
CA ALA A 90 -0.98 16.49 10.03
C ALA A 90 -0.37 17.26 11.24
N ASP A 91 0.04 16.54 12.28
CA ASP A 91 0.65 17.11 13.49
C ASP A 91 2.08 17.64 13.29
N TYR A 92 2.68 17.43 12.10
CA TYR A 92 4.04 17.85 11.78
C TYR A 92 4.02 19.05 10.81
N PRO A 93 3.99 20.31 11.30
CA PRO A 93 3.78 21.49 10.46
C PRO A 93 4.95 21.80 9.50
N PHE A 94 6.10 21.16 9.71
CA PHE A 94 7.28 21.27 8.86
C PHE A 94 7.30 20.25 7.69
N VAL A 95 6.23 19.46 7.55
CA VAL A 95 6.07 18.48 6.46
C VAL A 95 5.23 19.08 5.34
N HIS A 96 5.77 19.02 4.13
CA HIS A 96 5.13 19.45 2.89
C HIS A 96 4.84 18.23 2.00
N TYR A 97 3.66 18.18 1.40
CA TYR A 97 3.19 17.00 0.67
C TYR A 97 3.06 17.32 -0.81
N GLN A 98 3.74 16.57 -1.67
CA GLN A 98 3.74 16.81 -3.11
C GLN A 98 3.90 15.51 -3.90
N VAL A 99 3.23 15.41 -5.05
CA VAL A 99 3.41 14.29 -5.95
C VAL A 99 4.77 14.40 -6.64
N LEU A 100 5.53 13.31 -6.67
CA LEU A 100 6.79 13.23 -7.40
C LEU A 100 6.87 11.90 -8.15
N ASP A 101 6.96 11.97 -9.47
CA ASP A 101 7.39 10.89 -10.33
C ASP A 101 8.90 11.07 -10.60
N ILE A 102 9.72 10.24 -9.95
CA ILE A 102 11.18 10.35 -10.04
C ILE A 102 11.73 9.96 -11.42
N GLU A 103 10.93 9.33 -12.28
CA GLU A 103 11.33 9.03 -13.66
C GLU A 103 11.20 10.26 -14.59
N LYS A 104 10.52 11.31 -14.15
CA LYS A 104 10.34 12.57 -14.90
C LYS A 104 11.20 13.67 -14.30
N SER A 105 11.46 14.73 -15.09
CA SER A 105 12.19 15.90 -14.62
C SER A 105 11.57 16.48 -13.34
N PRO A 106 12.30 16.56 -12.22
CA PRO A 106 11.76 17.12 -10.99
C PRO A 106 11.43 18.61 -11.09
N GLN A 107 12.18 19.37 -11.90
CA GLN A 107 11.99 20.81 -12.08
C GLN A 107 10.63 21.10 -12.73
N GLN A 108 10.26 20.29 -13.72
CA GLN A 108 8.94 20.40 -14.38
C GLN A 108 7.78 20.03 -13.43
N GLN A 109 8.07 19.34 -12.33
CA GLN A 109 7.11 18.96 -11.30
C GLN A 109 7.11 19.94 -10.11
N GLY A 110 7.87 21.04 -10.18
CA GLY A 110 7.92 22.07 -9.15
C GLY A 110 8.99 21.86 -8.07
N PHE A 111 9.96 20.97 -8.29
CA PHE A 111 11.07 20.76 -7.36
C PHE A 111 12.31 21.54 -7.81
N ALA A 112 12.80 22.42 -6.94
CA ALA A 112 14.01 23.20 -7.22
C ALA A 112 15.25 22.28 -7.31
N SER A 113 16.11 22.54 -8.29
CA SER A 113 17.41 21.85 -8.37
C SER A 113 18.32 22.29 -7.24
N HIS A 114 19.17 21.38 -6.77
CA HIS A 114 20.19 21.62 -5.75
C HIS A 114 19.61 22.28 -4.49
N HIS A 115 18.49 21.72 -4.03
CA HIS A 115 17.72 22.27 -2.92
C HIS A 115 17.80 21.39 -1.67
N TYR A 116 17.80 20.07 -1.82
CA TYR A 116 17.71 19.17 -0.67
C TYR A 116 19.10 18.81 -0.11
N ASP A 117 19.24 18.89 1.21
CA ASP A 117 20.45 18.50 1.94
C ASP A 117 20.49 16.98 2.15
N LEU A 118 19.32 16.33 2.25
CA LEU A 118 19.15 14.89 2.41
C LEU A 118 17.99 14.39 1.53
N ILE A 119 18.23 13.31 0.78
CA ILE A 119 17.18 12.56 0.07
C ILE A 119 17.08 11.15 0.66
N ILE A 120 15.85 10.70 0.89
CA ILE A 120 15.51 9.38 1.42
C ILE A 120 14.70 8.64 0.36
N ALA A 121 15.02 7.39 0.09
CA ALA A 121 14.24 6.53 -0.81
C ALA A 121 14.22 5.10 -0.25
N ALA A 122 13.05 4.65 0.22
CA ALA A 122 12.89 3.36 0.86
C ALA A 122 12.07 2.41 -0.02
N ASN A 123 12.72 1.38 -0.57
CA ASN A 123 12.15 0.33 -1.41
C ASN A 123 11.32 0.89 -2.57
N VAL A 124 11.90 1.83 -3.32
CA VAL A 124 11.21 2.54 -4.41
C VAL A 124 12.03 2.60 -5.69
N LEU A 125 13.36 2.77 -5.62
CA LEU A 125 14.13 3.10 -6.82
C LEU A 125 14.21 1.92 -7.78
N HIS A 126 14.21 0.69 -7.24
CA HIS A 126 14.16 -0.53 -8.04
C HIS A 126 12.92 -0.61 -8.95
N ALA A 127 11.82 0.07 -8.62
CA ALA A 127 10.59 0.06 -9.40
C ALA A 127 10.60 1.03 -10.60
N THR A 128 11.71 1.73 -10.83
CA THR A 128 11.90 2.63 -11.99
C THR A 128 12.45 1.89 -13.21
N ARG A 129 12.23 2.43 -14.41
CA ARG A 129 12.67 1.81 -15.67
C ARG A 129 14.18 1.81 -15.84
N ASP A 130 14.82 2.93 -15.52
CA ASP A 130 16.26 3.12 -15.73
C ASP A 130 16.87 3.80 -14.51
N LEU A 131 17.71 3.07 -13.78
CA LEU A 131 18.30 3.58 -12.54
C LEU A 131 19.26 4.75 -12.77
N ARG A 132 19.83 4.89 -13.98
CA ARG A 132 20.77 5.98 -14.31
C ARG A 132 20.02 7.31 -14.38
N THR A 133 18.89 7.32 -15.08
CA THR A 133 17.98 8.47 -15.19
C THR A 133 17.44 8.83 -13.81
N THR A 134 17.01 7.84 -13.03
CA THR A 134 16.56 8.04 -11.64
C THR A 134 17.66 8.69 -10.77
N LEU A 135 18.91 8.20 -10.81
CA LEU A 135 20.01 8.82 -10.08
C LEU A 135 20.39 10.21 -10.59
N GLN A 136 20.26 10.47 -11.89
CA GLN A 136 20.49 11.81 -12.45
C GLN A 136 19.50 12.83 -11.87
N HIS A 137 18.21 12.48 -11.79
CA HIS A 137 17.19 13.33 -11.16
C HIS A 137 17.45 13.54 -9.66
N ILE A 138 17.82 12.47 -8.93
CA ILE A 138 18.19 12.57 -7.50
C ILE A 138 19.39 13.50 -7.31
N ARG A 139 20.44 13.38 -8.12
CA ARG A 139 21.61 14.28 -8.07
C ARG A 139 21.25 15.72 -8.39
N GLN A 140 20.29 15.94 -9.30
CA GLN A 140 19.84 17.28 -9.65
C GLN A 140 19.07 17.93 -8.49
N LEU A 141 18.44 17.14 -7.63
CA LEU A 141 17.73 17.61 -6.44
C LEU A 141 18.66 17.88 -5.25
N LEU A 142 19.74 17.10 -5.11
CA LEU A 142 20.73 17.26 -4.02
C LEU A 142 21.60 18.50 -4.19
N VAL A 143 21.83 19.20 -3.08
CA VAL A 143 22.92 20.18 -2.98
C VAL A 143 24.28 19.48 -3.15
N PRO A 144 25.34 20.19 -3.58
CA PRO A 144 26.70 19.66 -3.50
C PRO A 144 27.04 19.24 -2.07
N GLY A 145 27.51 18.00 -1.89
CA GLY A 145 27.77 17.40 -0.56
C GLY A 145 26.55 16.87 0.17
N GLY A 146 25.35 17.00 -0.41
CA GLY A 146 24.10 16.45 0.15
C GLY A 146 24.12 14.93 0.18
N MET A 147 23.31 14.34 1.04
CA MET A 147 23.31 12.90 1.31
C MET A 147 22.11 12.20 0.67
N LEU A 148 22.33 11.02 0.12
CA LEU A 148 21.31 10.06 -0.29
C LEU A 148 21.30 8.90 0.71
N VAL A 149 20.13 8.56 1.23
CA VAL A 149 19.91 7.39 2.09
C VAL A 149 18.89 6.48 1.40
N LEU A 150 19.34 5.30 1.00
CA LEU A 150 18.52 4.25 0.42
C LEU A 150 18.24 3.19 1.48
N LEU A 151 17.03 2.67 1.48
CA LEU A 151 16.70 1.37 2.07
C LEU A 151 16.21 0.48 0.94
N GLU A 152 16.92 -0.59 0.61
CA GLU A 152 16.58 -1.43 -0.54
C GLU A 152 16.66 -2.91 -0.21
N GLY A 153 15.80 -3.70 -0.86
CA GLY A 153 15.97 -5.14 -0.96
C GLY A 153 17.18 -5.46 -1.85
N THR A 154 18.05 -6.35 -1.38
CA THR A 154 19.35 -6.62 -2.03
C THR A 154 19.55 -8.05 -2.50
N ALA A 155 18.52 -8.89 -2.41
CA ALA A 155 18.53 -10.22 -2.99
C ALA A 155 17.12 -10.65 -3.40
N PRO A 156 16.98 -11.50 -4.44
CA PRO A 156 15.69 -12.09 -4.80
C PRO A 156 15.12 -12.92 -3.65
N ARG A 157 13.84 -12.71 -3.35
CA ARG A 157 13.09 -13.48 -2.36
C ARG A 157 11.77 -13.92 -2.99
N ARG A 158 11.59 -15.23 -3.18
CA ARG A 158 10.39 -15.79 -3.84
C ARG A 158 9.07 -15.30 -3.23
N TRP A 159 9.04 -15.11 -1.92
CA TRP A 159 7.83 -14.66 -1.24
C TRP A 159 7.52 -13.18 -1.52
N ILE A 160 8.54 -12.35 -1.75
CA ILE A 160 8.39 -10.97 -2.24
C ILE A 160 7.84 -10.98 -3.66
N ASP A 161 8.32 -11.88 -4.53
CA ASP A 161 7.80 -12.01 -5.90
C ASP A 161 6.32 -12.38 -5.95
N LEU A 162 5.85 -13.22 -5.01
CA LEU A 162 4.44 -13.60 -4.89
C LEU A 162 3.53 -12.46 -4.39
N ILE A 163 4.12 -11.37 -3.91
CA ILE A 163 3.43 -10.17 -3.42
C ILE A 163 3.69 -9.06 -4.44
N PHE A 164 4.87 -8.46 -4.42
CA PHE A 164 5.21 -7.29 -5.22
C PHE A 164 5.49 -7.63 -6.68
N GLY A 165 5.91 -8.86 -6.99
CA GLY A 165 6.04 -9.32 -8.39
C GLY A 165 4.72 -9.44 -9.13
N LEU A 166 3.57 -9.24 -8.48
CA LEU A 166 2.28 -9.10 -9.16
C LEU A 166 2.02 -7.66 -9.63
N LEU A 167 2.83 -6.70 -9.19
CA LEU A 167 2.69 -5.29 -9.53
C LEU A 167 3.49 -4.95 -10.78
N LYS A 168 2.91 -4.12 -11.66
CA LYS A 168 3.59 -3.64 -12.87
C LYS A 168 4.95 -3.03 -12.56
N GLY A 169 5.05 -2.22 -11.50
CA GLY A 169 6.28 -1.55 -11.07
C GLY A 169 7.47 -2.48 -10.86
N TRP A 170 7.24 -3.73 -10.43
CA TRP A 170 8.30 -4.72 -10.19
C TRP A 170 9.03 -5.14 -11.47
N TRP A 171 8.38 -5.00 -12.63
CA TRP A 171 8.90 -5.45 -13.94
C TRP A 171 9.08 -4.30 -14.93
N MET A 172 9.16 -3.06 -14.46
CA MET A 172 9.31 -1.87 -15.31
C MET A 172 10.74 -1.68 -15.85
N PHE A 173 11.74 -2.32 -15.24
CA PHE A 173 13.15 -2.11 -15.57
C PHE A 173 13.45 -2.42 -17.06
N SER A 174 14.27 -1.56 -17.68
CA SER A 174 14.69 -1.66 -19.08
C SER A 174 16.20 -1.47 -19.27
N ASP A 175 16.93 -1.19 -18.20
CA ASP A 175 18.40 -1.12 -18.12
C ASP A 175 19.02 -2.53 -17.99
N TYR A 176 18.74 -3.38 -18.98
CA TYR A 176 19.08 -4.81 -18.96
C TYR A 176 20.58 -5.11 -18.85
N ASP A 177 21.44 -4.15 -19.18
CA ASP A 177 22.88 -4.26 -19.00
C ASP A 177 23.28 -4.21 -17.51
N LEU A 178 22.47 -3.53 -16.68
CA LEU A 178 22.62 -3.47 -15.22
C LEU A 178 21.74 -4.53 -14.52
N ARG A 179 20.47 -4.61 -14.94
CA ARG A 179 19.41 -5.47 -14.38
C ARG A 179 18.90 -6.45 -15.44
N PRO A 180 19.60 -7.57 -15.69
CA PRO A 180 19.30 -8.43 -16.83
C PRO A 180 17.95 -9.15 -16.71
N ASN A 181 17.51 -9.49 -15.50
CA ASN A 181 16.32 -10.33 -15.29
C ASN A 181 15.59 -10.10 -13.95
N TYR A 182 15.99 -9.12 -13.15
CA TYR A 182 15.41 -8.87 -11.83
C TYR A 182 15.56 -7.40 -11.41
N PRO A 183 14.58 -6.78 -10.74
CA PRO A 183 14.59 -5.34 -10.46
C PRO A 183 15.60 -4.93 -9.37
N LEU A 184 15.95 -5.85 -8.46
CA LEU A 184 16.83 -5.57 -7.32
C LEU A 184 18.31 -5.72 -7.69
N LEU A 185 19.14 -4.84 -7.13
CA LEU A 185 20.59 -4.95 -7.14
C LEU A 185 21.09 -5.47 -5.79
N SER A 186 22.19 -6.24 -5.79
CA SER A 186 22.88 -6.55 -4.55
C SER A 186 23.45 -5.28 -3.91
N ALA A 187 23.71 -5.32 -2.60
CA ALA A 187 24.30 -4.17 -1.90
C ALA A 187 25.64 -3.74 -2.53
N PHE A 188 26.46 -4.71 -2.92
CA PHE A 188 27.70 -4.47 -3.65
C PHE A 188 27.47 -3.78 -5.00
N LYS A 189 26.50 -4.28 -5.81
CA LYS A 189 26.16 -3.65 -7.09
C LYS A 189 25.61 -2.24 -6.93
N TRP A 190 24.81 -1.98 -5.89
CA TRP A 190 24.37 -0.63 -5.56
C TRP A 190 25.54 0.30 -5.27
N GLN A 191 26.52 -0.18 -4.49
CA GLN A 191 27.71 0.60 -4.16
C GLN A 191 28.53 0.95 -5.40
N GLU A 192 28.83 -0.04 -6.25
CA GLU A 192 29.53 0.20 -7.53
C GLU A 192 28.73 1.16 -8.43
N PHE A 193 27.43 0.94 -8.55
CA PHE A 193 26.56 1.74 -9.40
C PHE A 193 26.50 3.19 -8.95
N LEU A 194 26.36 3.46 -7.65
CA LEU A 194 26.37 4.81 -7.10
C LEU A 194 27.71 5.53 -7.36
N GLN A 195 28.83 4.83 -7.15
CA GLN A 195 30.17 5.37 -7.41
C GLN A 195 30.38 5.70 -8.89
N GLN A 196 30.00 4.79 -9.79
CA GLN A 196 30.07 5.00 -11.24
C GLN A 196 29.18 6.17 -11.73
N ASN A 197 28.10 6.46 -11.00
CA ASN A 197 27.19 7.58 -11.29
C ASN A 197 27.51 8.83 -10.46
N GLY A 198 28.73 8.93 -9.95
CA GLY A 198 29.32 10.16 -9.42
C GLY A 198 28.98 10.48 -7.97
N PHE A 199 28.40 9.53 -7.22
CA PHE A 199 28.35 9.65 -5.75
C PHE A 199 29.71 9.26 -5.14
N THR A 200 30.04 9.87 -4.01
CA THR A 200 31.25 9.61 -3.22
C THR A 200 30.89 9.07 -1.84
N GLU A 201 31.87 8.56 -1.09
CA GLU A 201 31.69 8.09 0.30
C GLU A 201 30.53 7.09 0.48
N VAL A 202 30.38 6.17 -0.49
CA VAL A 202 29.27 5.21 -0.47
C VAL A 202 29.52 4.14 0.58
N SER A 203 28.62 4.05 1.55
CA SER A 203 28.68 3.12 2.68
C SER A 203 27.41 2.27 2.75
N THR A 204 27.58 0.98 3.03
CA THR A 204 26.47 0.04 3.19
C THR A 204 26.39 -0.42 4.64
N ILE A 205 25.19 -0.38 5.20
CA ILE A 205 24.87 -0.86 6.55
C ILE A 205 23.89 -2.02 6.39
N GLN A 206 24.32 -3.21 6.80
CA GLN A 206 23.50 -4.42 6.82
C GLN A 206 23.26 -4.86 8.27
N PRO A 207 22.12 -5.49 8.57
CA PRO A 207 21.92 -6.14 9.85
C PRO A 207 22.94 -7.28 10.03
N GLY A 208 23.47 -7.44 11.25
CA GLY A 208 24.49 -8.45 11.57
C GLY A 208 23.99 -9.91 11.63
N PHE A 209 22.80 -10.19 11.09
CA PHE A 209 22.17 -11.51 11.03
C PHE A 209 21.44 -11.66 9.70
N GLU A 210 21.12 -12.89 9.31
CA GLU A 210 20.46 -13.17 8.04
C GLU A 210 19.00 -12.69 8.08
N ASP A 211 18.74 -11.57 7.39
CA ASP A 211 17.41 -10.98 7.30
C ASP A 211 16.52 -11.68 6.26
N LEU A 212 15.24 -11.88 6.60
CA LEU A 212 14.19 -12.48 5.75
C LEU A 212 13.97 -11.71 4.44
N PHE A 213 14.27 -10.40 4.42
CA PHE A 213 14.10 -9.53 3.26
C PHE A 213 15.41 -9.25 2.52
N SER A 214 16.56 -9.62 3.10
CA SER A 214 17.89 -9.26 2.57
C SER A 214 18.00 -7.76 2.29
N GLN A 215 17.65 -6.91 3.25
CA GLN A 215 17.71 -5.46 3.06
C GLN A 215 19.07 -4.86 3.45
N ALA A 216 19.37 -3.71 2.87
CA ALA A 216 20.50 -2.87 3.25
C ALA A 216 20.09 -1.40 3.32
N VAL A 217 20.69 -0.67 4.25
CA VAL A 217 20.70 0.79 4.22
C VAL A 217 21.97 1.23 3.52
N ILE A 218 21.87 2.00 2.45
CA ILE A 218 23.01 2.51 1.69
C ILE A 218 23.02 4.02 1.80
N VAL A 219 24.15 4.59 2.21
CA VAL A 219 24.36 6.02 2.35
C VAL A 219 25.40 6.46 1.34
N ALA A 220 25.12 7.54 0.61
CA ALA A 220 25.99 8.05 -0.43
C ALA A 220 26.01 9.59 -0.43
N GLN A 221 27.13 10.19 -0.79
CA GLN A 221 27.28 11.65 -0.83
C GLN A 221 27.29 12.16 -2.27
N ALA A 222 26.53 13.22 -2.55
CA ALA A 222 26.64 13.96 -3.79
C ALA A 222 28.00 14.69 -3.85
N PRO A 223 28.68 14.72 -5.00
CA PRO A 223 30.06 15.13 -5.07
C PRO A 223 30.19 16.64 -4.81
N ILE A 224 31.26 17.01 -4.10
CA ILE A 224 31.62 18.40 -3.82
C ILE A 224 32.68 18.82 -4.83
N THR A 225 32.27 19.15 -6.06
CA THR A 225 33.19 19.66 -7.08
C THR A 225 32.90 21.12 -7.41
N PRO A 226 33.90 21.90 -7.90
CA PRO A 226 33.69 23.26 -8.37
C PRO A 226 32.56 23.37 -9.41
N GLU A 227 32.42 22.38 -10.30
CA GLU A 227 31.34 22.33 -11.30
C GLU A 227 29.98 22.11 -10.65
N ALA A 228 29.89 21.23 -9.65
CA ALA A 228 28.65 21.00 -8.91
C ALA A 228 28.22 22.26 -8.15
N ILE A 229 29.18 22.96 -7.53
CA ILE A 229 28.95 24.23 -6.83
C ILE A 229 28.53 25.32 -7.82
N ALA A 230 29.17 25.42 -8.98
CA ALA A 230 28.82 26.40 -10.02
C ALA A 230 27.41 26.15 -10.59
N LYS A 231 27.05 24.89 -10.87
CA LYS A 231 25.70 24.50 -11.31
C LYS A 231 24.64 24.85 -10.27
N ALA A 232 24.91 24.57 -8.99
CA ALA A 232 24.02 24.94 -7.90
C ALA A 232 23.81 26.46 -7.80
N LYS A 233 24.88 27.24 -7.88
CA LYS A 233 24.81 28.73 -7.86
C LYS A 233 23.98 29.28 -9.03
N ASN A 234 24.17 28.75 -10.24
CA ASN A 234 23.43 29.18 -11.43
C ASN A 234 21.93 28.80 -11.38
N SER A 235 21.58 27.68 -10.75
CA SER A 235 20.18 27.29 -10.57
C SER A 235 19.46 28.18 -9.56
N LEU A 236 20.17 28.63 -8.52
CA LEU A 236 19.62 29.54 -7.50
C LEU A 236 19.36 30.95 -8.06
N THR A 237 20.21 31.46 -8.95
CA THR A 237 20.03 32.78 -9.59
C THR A 237 18.90 32.82 -10.60
N LEU A 238 18.60 31.70 -11.27
CA LEU A 238 17.42 31.58 -12.15
C LEU A 238 16.11 31.49 -11.35
N SER A 239 16.17 30.96 -10.13
CA SER A 239 15.00 30.82 -9.24
C SER A 239 14.63 32.14 -8.54
N SER A 240 15.56 33.10 -8.40
CA SER A 240 15.32 34.38 -7.73
C SER A 240 14.60 35.44 -8.58
N ASN A 241 14.40 35.18 -9.88
CA ASN A 241 13.66 36.08 -10.80
C ASN A 241 12.20 35.67 -11.05
N GLY A 242 11.68 34.72 -10.27
CA GLY A 242 10.29 34.27 -10.35
C GLY A 242 9.70 34.17 -8.97
N ASP A 243 9.40 35.30 -8.34
CA ASP A 243 8.47 35.35 -7.21
C ASP A 243 7.05 35.11 -7.74
N ASN A 244 6.78 33.86 -8.12
CA ASN A 244 5.44 33.33 -8.27
C ASN A 244 5.15 32.51 -7.01
N SER A 245 4.88 33.23 -5.93
CA SER A 245 4.00 32.75 -4.87
C SER A 245 2.60 32.50 -5.45
N HIS A 246 2.46 31.46 -6.26
CA HIS A 246 1.17 30.86 -6.54
C HIS A 246 0.71 30.15 -5.27
N SER A 247 0.18 30.96 -4.35
CA SER A 247 -0.69 30.51 -3.29
C SER A 247 -1.89 29.81 -3.94
N PHE A 248 -1.78 28.49 -4.10
CA PHE A 248 -2.94 27.67 -4.35
C PHE A 248 -3.75 27.68 -3.06
N LYS A 249 -4.68 28.65 -2.92
CA LYS A 249 -5.75 28.56 -1.93
C LYS A 249 -6.72 27.49 -2.44
N PRO A 250 -6.83 26.31 -1.81
CA PRO A 250 -7.96 25.45 -2.09
C PRO A 250 -9.17 26.10 -1.41
N SER A 251 -10.09 26.60 -2.24
CA SER A 251 -11.45 26.87 -1.77
C SER A 251 -12.02 25.55 -1.22
N PRO A 252 -12.60 25.51 -0.01
CA PRO A 252 -13.26 24.31 0.47
C PRO A 252 -14.46 24.04 -0.45
N ALA A 253 -14.42 22.92 -1.17
CA ALA A 253 -15.60 22.48 -1.91
C ALA A 253 -16.68 22.10 -0.88
N PRO A 254 -17.93 22.57 -1.01
CA PRO A 254 -19.01 22.16 -0.13
C PRO A 254 -19.26 20.66 -0.33
N HIS A 255 -19.07 19.86 0.71
CA HIS A 255 -19.34 18.42 0.68
C HIS A 255 -20.84 18.22 0.88
N LEU A 256 -21.55 17.83 -0.19
CA LEU A 256 -22.97 17.45 -0.10
C LEU A 256 -23.06 16.12 0.67
N THR A 257 -23.71 16.12 1.84
CA THR A 257 -23.88 14.93 2.69
C THR A 257 -25.29 14.32 2.54
N ILE A 258 -25.48 13.04 2.93
CA ILE A 258 -26.82 12.41 2.96
C ILE A 258 -27.81 13.27 3.76
N ALA A 259 -27.35 13.85 4.87
CA ALA A 259 -28.16 14.70 5.75
C ALA A 259 -28.69 15.96 5.04
N GLU A 260 -27.91 16.55 4.13
CA GLU A 260 -28.33 17.71 3.34
C GLU A 260 -29.29 17.30 2.21
N ILE A 261 -29.11 16.12 1.62
CA ILE A 261 -30.02 15.58 0.60
C ILE A 261 -31.36 15.17 1.23
N THR A 262 -31.37 14.61 2.44
CA THR A 262 -32.60 14.27 3.17
C THR A 262 -33.28 15.48 3.79
N ALA A 263 -32.53 16.55 4.12
CA ALA A 263 -33.08 17.82 4.60
C ALA A 263 -33.64 18.71 3.47
N ALA A 264 -33.20 18.53 2.22
CA ALA A 264 -33.71 19.27 1.07
C ALA A 264 -35.18 18.95 0.74
N ASN A 265 -35.87 19.86 0.05
CA ASN A 265 -37.25 19.67 -0.40
C ASN A 265 -37.36 18.40 -1.25
N PRO A 266 -38.42 17.57 -1.10
CA PRO A 266 -38.58 16.33 -1.85
C PRO A 266 -38.45 16.47 -3.38
N GLN A 267 -38.81 17.64 -3.93
CA GLN A 267 -38.70 17.95 -5.36
C GLN A 267 -37.25 18.18 -5.82
N ASP A 268 -36.37 18.65 -4.94
CA ASP A 268 -34.99 19.02 -5.28
C ASP A 268 -33.99 17.86 -5.05
N ARG A 269 -34.38 16.83 -4.28
CA ARG A 269 -33.50 15.69 -3.91
C ARG A 269 -32.99 14.93 -5.13
N HIS A 270 -33.84 14.75 -6.14
CA HIS A 270 -33.46 14.06 -7.37
C HIS A 270 -32.37 14.82 -8.12
N GLN A 271 -32.56 16.12 -8.32
CA GLN A 271 -31.62 16.96 -9.06
C GLN A 271 -30.28 17.12 -8.32
N LEU A 272 -30.30 17.24 -7.00
CA LEU A 272 -29.10 17.32 -6.17
C LEU A 272 -28.29 16.02 -6.22
N MET A 273 -28.96 14.86 -6.09
CA MET A 273 -28.32 13.55 -6.16
C MET A 273 -27.74 13.27 -7.54
N GLU A 274 -28.50 13.53 -8.61
CA GLU A 274 -28.05 13.33 -9.99
C GLU A 274 -26.84 14.22 -10.32
N SER A 275 -26.85 15.50 -9.93
CA SER A 275 -25.71 16.40 -10.13
C SER A 275 -24.47 15.96 -9.35
N TYR A 276 -24.66 15.43 -8.14
CA TYR A 276 -23.56 14.90 -7.35
C TYR A 276 -22.95 13.66 -8.03
N LEU A 277 -23.78 12.68 -8.40
CA LEU A 277 -23.34 11.44 -9.05
C LEU A 277 -22.68 11.73 -10.40
N ALA A 278 -23.23 12.65 -11.19
CA ALA A 278 -22.67 13.09 -12.48
C ALA A 278 -21.26 13.66 -12.30
N LYS A 279 -21.03 14.47 -11.26
CA LYS A 279 -19.69 15.01 -10.95
C LYS A 279 -18.70 13.92 -10.54
N GLN A 280 -19.13 12.89 -9.79
CA GLN A 280 -18.22 11.80 -9.40
C GLN A 280 -17.85 10.93 -10.60
N VAL A 281 -18.84 10.55 -11.41
CA VAL A 281 -18.60 9.74 -12.62
C VAL A 281 -17.77 10.50 -13.65
N ALA A 282 -18.07 11.79 -13.90
CA ALA A 282 -17.29 12.63 -14.81
C ALA A 282 -15.81 12.76 -14.39
N ARG A 283 -15.55 12.83 -13.08
CA ARG A 283 -14.18 12.91 -12.53
C ARG A 283 -13.39 11.61 -12.72
N VAL A 284 -14.04 10.44 -12.60
CA VAL A 284 -13.39 9.14 -12.78
C VAL A 284 -13.14 8.85 -14.27
N LEU A 285 -14.11 9.20 -15.13
CA LEU A 285 -14.00 9.01 -16.58
C LEU A 285 -13.15 10.10 -17.28
N GLU A 286 -12.67 11.10 -16.55
CA GLU A 286 -11.95 12.28 -17.09
C GLU A 286 -12.70 13.00 -18.22
N ILE A 287 -14.03 12.97 -18.21
CA ILE A 287 -14.88 13.64 -19.21
C ILE A 287 -15.53 14.91 -18.63
N SER A 288 -15.81 15.88 -19.50
CA SER A 288 -16.60 17.06 -19.12
C SER A 288 -18.01 16.65 -18.71
N HIS A 289 -18.56 17.27 -17.65
CA HIS A 289 -19.94 17.09 -17.20
C HIS A 289 -20.98 17.33 -18.32
N SER A 290 -20.65 18.14 -19.33
CA SER A 290 -21.51 18.41 -20.49
C SER A 290 -21.56 17.29 -21.53
N LYS A 291 -20.68 16.28 -21.43
CA LYS A 291 -20.60 15.13 -22.37
C LYS A 291 -21.17 13.84 -21.79
N LEU A 292 -21.72 13.90 -20.58
CA LEU A 292 -22.21 12.73 -19.86
C LEU A 292 -23.68 12.49 -20.22
N ASP A 293 -23.95 11.41 -20.94
CA ASP A 293 -25.33 10.97 -21.21
C ASP A 293 -25.89 10.29 -19.96
N LEU A 294 -26.91 10.91 -19.36
CA LEU A 294 -27.51 10.48 -18.09
C LEU A 294 -28.35 9.20 -18.24
N HIS A 295 -28.78 8.88 -19.47
CA HIS A 295 -29.68 7.76 -19.77
C HIS A 295 -28.94 6.55 -20.35
N ALA A 296 -27.70 6.72 -20.81
CA ALA A 296 -26.88 5.61 -21.29
C ALA A 296 -26.29 4.77 -20.13
N PRO A 297 -26.13 3.45 -20.30
CA PRO A 297 -25.37 2.62 -19.36
C PRO A 297 -23.92 3.12 -19.19
N LEU A 298 -23.40 3.10 -17.96
CA LEU A 298 -22.09 3.68 -17.66
C LEU A 298 -20.93 3.00 -18.41
N LYS A 299 -21.01 1.70 -18.73
CA LYS A 299 -20.01 1.01 -19.56
C LYS A 299 -19.88 1.60 -20.97
N ASN A 300 -20.97 2.16 -21.53
CA ASN A 300 -20.95 2.78 -22.86
C ASN A 300 -20.22 4.12 -22.84
N LEU A 301 -20.01 4.69 -21.65
CA LEU A 301 -19.21 5.90 -21.42
C LEU A 301 -17.74 5.57 -21.10
N GLY A 302 -17.34 4.29 -21.21
CA GLY A 302 -15.98 3.82 -20.93
C GLY A 302 -15.73 3.38 -19.49
N LEU A 303 -16.77 3.23 -18.66
CA LEU A 303 -16.62 2.74 -17.30
C LEU A 303 -16.27 1.24 -17.29
N ASP A 304 -15.04 0.91 -16.92
CA ASP A 304 -14.58 -0.47 -16.72
C ASP A 304 -14.74 -0.96 -15.27
N SER A 305 -14.43 -2.23 -15.02
CA SER A 305 -14.56 -2.85 -13.70
C SER A 305 -13.69 -2.20 -12.60
N LEU A 306 -12.61 -1.50 -12.95
CA LEU A 306 -11.76 -0.78 -12.00
C LEU A 306 -12.33 0.62 -11.71
N MET A 307 -12.78 1.33 -12.75
CA MET A 307 -13.42 2.63 -12.62
C MET A 307 -14.76 2.52 -11.87
N ALA A 308 -15.50 1.41 -12.05
CA ALA A 308 -16.72 1.13 -11.28
C ALA A 308 -16.46 1.01 -9.78
N ILE A 309 -15.30 0.47 -9.38
CA ILE A 309 -14.86 0.41 -7.97
C ILE A 309 -14.57 1.81 -7.44
N GLU A 310 -13.86 2.64 -8.21
CA GLU A 310 -13.51 4.01 -7.83
C GLU A 310 -14.76 4.91 -7.70
N VAL A 311 -15.70 4.81 -8.66
CA VAL A 311 -17.00 5.49 -8.60
C VAL A 311 -17.76 5.04 -7.36
N LYS A 312 -17.85 3.73 -7.09
CA LYS A 312 -18.54 3.19 -5.92
C LYS A 312 -17.96 3.73 -4.62
N SER A 313 -16.64 3.65 -4.44
CA SER A 313 -15.96 4.11 -3.23
C SER A 313 -16.16 5.60 -2.98
N LYS A 314 -15.98 6.45 -4.00
CA LYS A 314 -16.21 7.91 -3.87
C LYS A 314 -17.65 8.26 -3.49
N ILE A 315 -18.61 7.47 -3.95
CA ILE A 315 -20.01 7.63 -3.59
C ILE A 315 -20.23 7.12 -2.15
N GLU A 316 -19.70 5.96 -1.77
CA GLU A 316 -19.87 5.37 -0.42
C GLU A 316 -19.20 6.19 0.70
N VAL A 317 -18.05 6.80 0.43
CA VAL A 317 -17.34 7.66 1.39
C VAL A 317 -18.18 8.88 1.79
N HIS A 318 -18.95 9.44 0.86
CA HIS A 318 -19.74 10.66 1.13
C HIS A 318 -21.24 10.39 1.37
N LEU A 319 -21.77 9.29 0.80
CA LEU A 319 -23.19 8.94 0.83
C LEU A 319 -23.49 7.61 1.52
N GLY A 320 -22.52 6.99 2.21
CA GLY A 320 -22.70 5.75 2.95
C GLY A 320 -22.89 4.51 2.07
N LYS A 321 -23.08 3.33 2.68
CA LYS A 321 -23.19 2.01 2.01
C LYS A 321 -24.53 1.81 1.26
N ILE A 322 -24.85 2.71 0.34
CA ILE A 322 -26.13 2.75 -0.38
C ILE A 322 -25.96 2.33 -1.86
N VAL A 323 -24.72 2.22 -2.33
CA VAL A 323 -24.37 2.02 -3.74
C VAL A 323 -24.54 0.55 -4.18
N PRO A 324 -24.97 0.27 -5.42
CA PRO A 324 -25.03 -1.08 -5.96
C PRO A 324 -23.67 -1.81 -5.98
N PRO A 325 -23.66 -3.15 -5.99
CA PRO A 325 -22.45 -3.96 -6.16
C PRO A 325 -21.65 -3.58 -7.42
N VAL A 326 -20.32 -3.69 -7.35
CA VAL A 326 -19.38 -3.30 -8.42
C VAL A 326 -19.70 -3.96 -9.76
N ASN A 327 -20.14 -5.22 -9.75
CA ASN A 327 -20.51 -5.97 -10.94
C ASN A 327 -21.81 -5.47 -11.61
N THR A 328 -22.58 -4.61 -10.95
CA THR A 328 -23.85 -4.06 -11.47
C THR A 328 -23.75 -2.61 -11.93
N LEU A 329 -22.74 -1.87 -11.44
CA LEU A 329 -22.50 -0.46 -11.77
C LEU A 329 -22.26 -0.18 -13.28
N PRO A 330 -21.52 -1.02 -14.02
CA PRO A 330 -21.30 -0.80 -15.46
C PRO A 330 -22.58 -0.88 -16.30
N ASP A 331 -23.59 -1.62 -15.85
CA ASP A 331 -24.79 -1.92 -16.63
C ASP A 331 -25.97 -0.96 -16.38
N ILE A 332 -25.87 -0.09 -15.39
CA ILE A 332 -26.92 0.89 -15.03
C ILE A 332 -26.63 2.28 -15.62
N SER A 333 -27.67 3.07 -15.86
CA SER A 333 -27.54 4.50 -16.18
C SER A 333 -27.42 5.37 -14.92
N LEU A 334 -26.98 6.62 -15.08
CA LEU A 334 -26.88 7.55 -13.96
C LEU A 334 -28.25 7.89 -13.36
N GLU A 335 -29.28 7.98 -14.21
CA GLU A 335 -30.67 8.15 -13.77
C GLU A 335 -31.14 6.96 -12.90
N GLN A 336 -30.83 5.73 -13.32
CA GLN A 336 -31.18 4.51 -12.57
C GLN A 336 -30.45 4.43 -11.23
N LEU A 337 -29.16 4.78 -11.20
CA LEU A 337 -28.36 4.86 -9.98
C LEU A 337 -28.95 5.89 -9.00
N THR A 338 -29.34 7.07 -9.52
CA THR A 338 -29.97 8.15 -8.73
C THR A 338 -31.25 7.67 -8.04
N LYS A 339 -32.15 7.01 -8.78
CA LYS A 339 -33.41 6.47 -8.23
C LYS A 339 -33.18 5.41 -7.16
N GLN A 340 -32.25 4.47 -7.41
CA GLN A 340 -31.93 3.42 -6.43
C GLN A 340 -31.34 3.98 -5.15
N MET A 341 -30.47 4.97 -5.25
CA MET A 341 -29.85 5.60 -4.09
C MET A 341 -30.85 6.40 -3.26
N LEU A 342 -31.77 7.12 -3.89
CA LEU A 342 -32.84 7.84 -3.17
C LEU A 342 -33.82 6.90 -2.47
N ALA A 343 -34.18 5.78 -3.11
CA ALA A 343 -35.07 4.78 -2.52
C ALA A 343 -34.46 4.11 -1.27
N LYS A 344 -33.15 3.88 -1.26
CA LYS A 344 -32.45 3.29 -0.11
C LYS A 344 -32.10 4.31 0.98
N ALA A 345 -31.85 5.58 0.61
CA ALA A 345 -31.55 6.65 1.57
C ALA A 345 -32.79 7.11 2.37
N ILE A 346 -34.00 6.80 1.89
CA ILE A 346 -35.27 7.15 2.54
C ILE A 346 -36.11 5.86 2.64
N PRO A 347 -35.95 5.04 3.69
CA PRO A 347 -36.79 3.86 3.88
C PRO A 347 -38.24 4.30 4.11
N SER A 348 -39.19 3.85 3.29
CA SER A 348 -40.61 3.92 3.65
C SER A 348 -40.86 2.99 4.83
N LEU A 349 -41.35 3.57 5.94
CA LEU A 349 -41.74 2.85 7.16
C LEU A 349 -42.71 1.69 6.83
N SER A 350 -42.29 0.45 7.04
CA SER A 350 -43.12 -0.70 7.45
C SER A 350 -42.26 -1.90 7.90
N PRO A 351 -42.72 -2.75 8.85
CA PRO A 351 -41.83 -3.51 9.73
C PRO A 351 -41.78 -5.04 9.51
N HIS A 352 -40.73 -5.62 10.09
CA HIS A 352 -40.47 -7.04 10.43
C HIS A 352 -40.03 -8.00 9.34
N GLU A 353 -38.83 -8.57 9.53
CA GLU A 353 -38.68 -10.03 9.65
C GLU A 353 -37.40 -10.38 10.42
N THR A 354 -37.58 -11.24 11.43
CA THR A 354 -36.62 -11.70 12.44
C THR A 354 -35.93 -12.96 11.92
N ILE A 355 -34.60 -13.07 12.00
CA ILE A 355 -33.88 -14.34 11.78
C ILE A 355 -33.46 -14.92 13.12
N ALA A 356 -33.90 -16.16 13.37
CA ALA A 356 -33.65 -16.95 14.55
C ALA A 356 -32.29 -17.66 14.50
N GLU A 357 -31.57 -17.66 15.62
CA GLU A 357 -30.37 -18.46 15.87
C GLU A 357 -30.74 -19.89 16.27
N GLN A 358 -30.07 -20.88 15.68
CA GLN A 358 -30.04 -22.27 16.15
C GLN A 358 -28.60 -22.76 16.26
N HIS A 359 -28.25 -23.24 17.45
CA HIS A 359 -26.99 -23.90 17.81
C HIS A 359 -26.77 -25.21 17.03
N CYS A 360 -25.57 -25.43 16.49
CA CYS A 360 -25.08 -26.73 16.00
C CYS A 360 -23.54 -26.88 16.17
N ASN A 361 -23.10 -27.93 16.88
CA ASN A 361 -21.76 -28.53 16.96
C ASN A 361 -20.50 -27.63 16.91
N SER A 362 -19.74 -27.59 18.02
CA SER A 362 -18.52 -26.77 18.17
C SER A 362 -17.40 -27.05 17.16
N HIS A 363 -17.32 -28.24 16.54
CA HIS A 363 -16.28 -28.55 15.55
C HIS A 363 -16.68 -28.22 14.09
N SER A 364 -17.96 -27.94 13.82
CA SER A 364 -18.39 -27.52 12.47
C SER A 364 -18.08 -26.05 12.16
N GLU A 365 -17.85 -25.22 13.19
CA GLU A 365 -17.52 -23.80 13.01
C GLU A 365 -16.04 -23.57 12.67
N GLU A 366 -15.18 -24.56 12.95
CA GLU A 366 -13.72 -24.47 12.71
C GLU A 366 -13.30 -25.01 11.35
N LEU A 367 -14.13 -25.81 10.67
CA LEU A 367 -13.88 -26.24 9.30
C LEU A 367 -14.90 -25.62 8.35
N ILE A 368 -14.45 -24.60 7.62
CA ILE A 368 -15.28 -23.83 6.71
C ILE A 368 -15.20 -24.45 5.31
N ALA A 369 -16.34 -24.94 4.83
CA ALA A 369 -16.48 -25.44 3.47
C ALA A 369 -16.49 -24.26 2.48
N ILE A 370 -15.48 -24.18 1.62
CA ILE A 370 -15.40 -23.18 0.55
C ILE A 370 -15.93 -23.79 -0.76
N GLN A 371 -15.50 -25.01 -1.08
CA GLN A 371 -15.99 -25.78 -2.21
C GLN A 371 -16.10 -27.26 -1.79
N PRO A 372 -17.20 -27.69 -1.16
CA PRO A 372 -17.27 -29.02 -0.54
C PRO A 372 -17.37 -30.18 -1.56
N CYS A 373 -17.73 -29.87 -2.79
CA CYS A 373 -17.99 -30.85 -3.84
C CYS A 373 -16.71 -31.26 -4.59
N GLY A 374 -16.68 -32.50 -5.07
CA GLY A 374 -15.58 -33.05 -5.88
C GLY A 374 -15.22 -34.48 -5.46
N PHE A 375 -14.54 -35.20 -6.35
CA PHE A 375 -14.11 -36.59 -6.12
C PHE A 375 -12.60 -36.72 -5.84
N GLN A 376 -11.82 -35.66 -6.05
CA GLN A 376 -10.38 -35.67 -5.74
C GLN A 376 -10.12 -35.56 -4.23
N PRO A 377 -8.91 -35.91 -3.76
CA PRO A 377 -8.53 -35.69 -2.37
C PRO A 377 -8.70 -34.21 -1.97
N PRO A 378 -9.32 -33.91 -0.81
CA PRO A 378 -9.61 -32.54 -0.42
C PRO A 378 -8.32 -31.73 -0.20
N PHE A 379 -8.35 -30.45 -0.56
CA PHE A 379 -7.33 -29.48 -0.19
C PHE A 379 -7.82 -28.68 1.02
N ILE A 380 -7.06 -28.70 2.11
CA ILE A 380 -7.43 -28.05 3.35
C ILE A 380 -6.38 -26.97 3.67
N CYS A 381 -6.82 -25.73 3.79
CA CYS A 381 -5.97 -24.59 4.10
C CYS A 381 -6.15 -24.11 5.55
N VAL A 382 -5.07 -24.03 6.31
CA VAL A 382 -5.11 -23.47 7.66
C VAL A 382 -5.21 -21.93 7.60
N HIS A 383 -6.03 -21.33 8.47
CA HIS A 383 -6.22 -19.88 8.59
C HIS A 383 -4.88 -19.13 8.66
N PRO A 384 -4.76 -17.97 7.98
CA PRO A 384 -3.49 -17.25 7.89
C PRO A 384 -3.14 -16.39 9.11
N GLY A 385 -3.97 -16.41 10.15
CA GLY A 385 -3.81 -15.63 11.38
C GLY A 385 -4.39 -14.22 11.26
N ALA A 386 -3.88 -13.40 10.33
CA ALA A 386 -4.25 -12.00 10.23
C ALA A 386 -5.43 -11.69 9.27
N LEU A 387 -5.85 -12.66 8.45
CA LEU A 387 -6.96 -12.51 7.50
C LEU A 387 -7.97 -13.63 7.69
N ASP A 388 -9.24 -13.34 7.38
CA ASP A 388 -10.28 -14.36 7.35
C ASP A 388 -10.04 -15.41 6.23
N VAL A 389 -10.62 -16.60 6.40
CA VAL A 389 -10.45 -17.74 5.48
C VAL A 389 -10.98 -17.48 4.07
N SER A 390 -11.81 -16.45 3.88
CA SER A 390 -12.26 -15.97 2.56
C SER A 390 -11.12 -15.67 1.60
N CYS A 391 -9.89 -15.43 2.08
CA CYS A 391 -8.70 -15.28 1.23
C CYS A 391 -8.39 -16.50 0.35
N TYR A 392 -8.94 -17.67 0.67
CA TYR A 392 -8.75 -18.90 -0.10
C TYR A 392 -9.79 -19.11 -1.21
N GLY A 393 -10.81 -18.26 -1.33
CA GLY A 393 -11.87 -18.40 -2.34
C GLY A 393 -11.35 -18.43 -3.78
N ASP A 394 -10.44 -17.51 -4.11
CA ASP A 394 -9.82 -17.47 -5.44
C ASP A 394 -8.93 -18.69 -5.69
N LEU A 395 -8.22 -19.19 -4.68
CA LEU A 395 -7.42 -20.42 -4.83
C LEU A 395 -8.31 -21.63 -5.08
N ALA A 396 -9.42 -21.75 -4.35
CA ALA A 396 -10.38 -22.82 -4.51
C ALA A 396 -10.96 -22.85 -5.94
N SER A 397 -11.35 -21.69 -6.48
CA SER A 397 -11.91 -21.61 -7.84
C SER A 397 -10.91 -22.02 -8.93
N HIS A 398 -9.62 -21.71 -8.76
CA HIS A 398 -8.58 -22.10 -9.71
C HIS A 398 -8.20 -23.58 -9.66
N LEU A 399 -8.49 -24.27 -8.56
CA LEU A 399 -8.27 -25.72 -8.44
C LEU A 399 -9.38 -26.55 -9.13
N GLY A 400 -10.43 -25.88 -9.61
CA GLY A 400 -11.56 -26.48 -10.31
C GLY A 400 -12.50 -27.24 -9.38
N ASN A 401 -13.70 -27.54 -9.88
CA ASN A 401 -14.82 -28.09 -9.08
C ASN A 401 -14.65 -29.56 -8.67
N GLU A 402 -13.62 -30.25 -9.19
CA GLU A 402 -13.40 -31.68 -8.93
C GLU A 402 -12.63 -31.94 -7.63
N ARG A 403 -12.04 -30.89 -7.04
CA ARG A 403 -11.30 -30.98 -5.79
C ARG A 403 -12.04 -30.28 -4.66
N PRO A 404 -12.49 -31.01 -3.63
CA PRO A 404 -13.07 -30.38 -2.46
C PRO A 404 -12.05 -29.46 -1.78
N PHE A 405 -12.49 -28.28 -1.36
CA PHE A 405 -11.67 -27.26 -0.72
C PHE A 405 -12.29 -26.79 0.60
N TYR A 406 -11.50 -26.87 1.66
CA TYR A 406 -11.90 -26.46 3.00
C TYR A 406 -10.87 -25.52 3.61
N ALA A 407 -11.32 -24.65 4.51
CA ALA A 407 -10.44 -23.84 5.32
C ALA A 407 -10.62 -24.17 6.80
N LEU A 408 -9.51 -24.22 7.52
CA LEU A 408 -9.47 -24.56 8.93
C LEU A 408 -9.20 -23.31 9.76
N LYS A 409 -10.10 -22.99 10.69
CA LYS A 409 -10.05 -21.84 11.58
C LYS A 409 -10.09 -22.33 13.04
N PRO A 410 -8.93 -22.56 13.66
CA PRO A 410 -8.85 -22.91 15.08
C PRO A 410 -9.47 -21.82 15.93
N SER A 411 -10.44 -22.16 16.77
CA SER A 411 -11.16 -21.21 17.59
C SER A 411 -10.46 -20.99 18.94
N ASP A 412 -9.86 -22.00 19.54
CA ASP A 412 -9.33 -21.89 20.91
C ASP A 412 -7.82 -21.62 21.01
N ILE A 413 -7.09 -21.70 19.89
CA ILE A 413 -5.61 -21.59 19.84
C ILE A 413 -5.15 -20.53 18.83
N ASP A 414 -6.02 -19.55 18.56
CA ASP A 414 -5.70 -18.47 17.62
C ASP A 414 -4.97 -17.31 18.31
N ASN A 415 -3.63 -17.33 18.23
CA ASN A 415 -2.74 -16.23 18.61
C ASN A 415 -3.08 -14.88 17.94
N TYR A 416 -4.05 -14.84 17.03
CA TYR A 416 -4.39 -13.68 16.23
C TYR A 416 -5.81 -13.14 16.48
N LYS A 417 -6.59 -13.71 17.41
CA LYS A 417 -7.95 -13.25 17.77
C LYS A 417 -7.99 -11.87 18.45
N SER A 418 -7.07 -11.57 19.37
CA SER A 418 -7.01 -10.28 20.05
C SER A 418 -5.57 -9.79 20.27
N LEU A 419 -5.39 -8.47 20.45
CA LEU A 419 -4.08 -7.88 20.76
C LEU A 419 -3.57 -8.28 22.15
N GLU A 420 -4.47 -8.61 23.08
CA GLU A 420 -4.16 -8.94 24.47
C GLU A 420 -3.56 -10.36 24.58
N ASP A 421 -4.04 -11.32 23.78
CA ASP A 421 -3.51 -12.69 23.72
C ASP A 421 -2.05 -12.74 23.24
N ARG A 422 -1.64 -11.77 22.40
CA ARG A 422 -0.30 -11.70 21.79
C ARG A 422 0.81 -11.24 22.74
N LEU A 423 0.47 -10.46 23.76
CA LEU A 423 1.46 -9.76 24.59
C LEU A 423 1.90 -10.56 25.80
N PHE A 424 1.14 -11.57 26.23
CA PHE A 424 1.37 -12.23 27.52
C PHE A 424 1.73 -13.72 27.44
N SER A 425 1.28 -14.48 26.42
CA SER A 425 1.74 -15.87 26.21
C SER A 425 1.28 -16.44 24.85
N PRO A 426 1.98 -16.19 23.73
CA PRO A 426 1.60 -16.78 22.45
C PRO A 426 1.75 -18.31 22.49
N THR A 427 0.72 -19.03 22.06
CA THR A 427 0.75 -20.48 21.95
C THR A 427 1.82 -20.91 20.93
N PRO A 428 2.71 -21.85 21.28
CA PRO A 428 3.70 -22.37 20.35
C PRO A 428 3.05 -22.89 19.06
N ILE A 429 3.70 -22.64 17.92
CA ILE A 429 3.16 -23.03 16.60
C ILE A 429 3.00 -24.57 16.48
N GLU A 430 3.75 -25.34 17.27
CA GLU A 430 3.62 -26.79 17.40
C GLU A 430 2.27 -27.21 18.00
N GLU A 431 1.75 -26.45 18.96
CA GLU A 431 0.47 -26.71 19.61
C GLU A 431 -0.69 -26.32 18.67
N VAL A 432 -0.56 -25.18 17.98
CA VAL A 432 -1.49 -24.78 16.91
C VAL A 432 -1.58 -25.88 15.85
N ALA A 433 -0.44 -26.40 15.40
CA ALA A 433 -0.40 -27.46 14.40
C ALA A 433 -0.97 -28.79 14.92
N ALA A 434 -0.76 -29.14 16.20
CA ALA A 434 -1.32 -30.34 16.80
C ALA A 434 -2.84 -30.29 16.88
N HIS A 435 -3.39 -29.16 17.31
CA HIS A 435 -4.84 -28.95 17.37
C HIS A 435 -5.49 -28.93 15.98
N CYS A 436 -4.83 -28.33 14.99
CA CYS A 436 -5.28 -28.43 13.61
C CYS A 436 -5.39 -29.89 13.13
N LEU A 437 -4.46 -30.75 13.54
CA LEU A 437 -4.48 -32.18 13.20
C LEU A 437 -5.59 -32.93 13.92
N GLU A 438 -5.92 -32.58 15.17
CA GLU A 438 -7.05 -33.17 15.91
C GLU A 438 -8.38 -32.91 15.20
N ILE A 439 -8.60 -31.67 14.75
CA ILE A 439 -9.79 -31.30 13.98
C ILE A 439 -9.83 -32.12 12.67
N LEU A 440 -8.72 -32.19 11.94
CA LEU A 440 -8.63 -32.97 10.69
C LEU A 440 -8.90 -34.47 10.90
N HIS A 441 -8.36 -35.07 11.96
CA HIS A 441 -8.57 -36.48 12.31
C HIS A 441 -10.02 -36.79 12.67
N SER A 442 -10.74 -35.84 13.31
CA SER A 442 -12.15 -36.02 13.63
C SER A 442 -13.06 -36.07 12.39
N LEU A 443 -12.60 -35.51 11.27
CA LEU A 443 -13.38 -35.33 10.04
C LEU A 443 -13.08 -36.40 8.96
N LYS A 444 -11.82 -36.81 8.83
CA LYS A 444 -11.40 -37.96 8.01
C LYS A 444 -10.15 -38.62 8.61
N PRO A 445 -10.30 -39.73 9.36
CA PRO A 445 -9.20 -40.42 10.02
C PRO A 445 -8.17 -41.03 9.05
N GLU A 446 -8.63 -41.46 7.88
CA GLU A 446 -7.80 -42.10 6.85
C GLU A 446 -7.85 -41.25 5.58
N GLY A 447 -6.72 -40.64 5.22
CA GLY A 447 -6.56 -39.78 4.05
C GLY A 447 -6.77 -40.51 2.71
N PRO A 448 -6.36 -39.91 1.57
CA PRO A 448 -5.46 -38.76 1.46
C PRO A 448 -6.19 -37.40 1.48
N TYR A 449 -5.51 -36.38 2.00
CA TYR A 449 -5.86 -34.96 1.88
C TYR A 449 -4.59 -34.13 1.67
N PHE A 450 -4.71 -32.98 1.01
CA PHE A 450 -3.61 -32.02 0.84
C PHE A 450 -3.74 -30.91 1.88
N LEU A 451 -2.63 -30.57 2.52
CA LEU A 451 -2.60 -29.50 3.51
C LEU A 451 -1.80 -28.31 2.97
N GLY A 452 -2.33 -27.11 3.15
CA GLY A 452 -1.64 -25.87 2.84
C GLY A 452 -2.09 -24.72 3.72
N GLY A 453 -1.70 -23.52 3.34
CA GLY A 453 -2.07 -22.30 4.03
C GLY A 453 -1.12 -21.16 3.70
N TRP A 454 -1.56 -19.95 3.98
CA TRP A 454 -0.80 -18.72 3.82
C TRP A 454 -0.38 -18.18 5.19
N SER A 455 0.75 -17.47 5.28
CA SER A 455 1.26 -16.90 6.53
C SER A 455 1.37 -17.96 7.65
N LEU A 456 0.70 -17.77 8.79
CA LEU A 456 0.64 -18.74 9.91
C LEU A 456 0.26 -20.14 9.43
N GLY A 457 -0.79 -20.24 8.61
CA GLY A 457 -1.27 -21.52 8.08
C GLY A 457 -0.24 -22.20 7.18
N GLY A 458 0.64 -21.43 6.54
CA GLY A 458 1.78 -21.95 5.78
C GLY A 458 2.89 -22.52 6.66
N CYS A 459 3.11 -21.94 7.84
CA CYS A 459 4.05 -22.46 8.84
C CYS A 459 3.50 -23.72 9.50
N ALA A 460 2.24 -23.70 9.92
CA ALA A 460 1.56 -24.84 10.54
C ALA A 460 1.49 -26.06 9.60
N SER A 461 1.15 -25.84 8.32
CA SER A 461 1.04 -26.93 7.32
C SER A 461 2.37 -27.59 6.93
N LYS A 462 3.52 -26.94 7.19
CA LYS A 462 4.86 -27.46 6.87
C LYS A 462 5.52 -28.25 8.00
N MET A 463 4.94 -28.28 9.20
CA MET A 463 5.58 -28.92 10.35
C MET A 463 5.72 -30.44 10.21
N LYS A 464 6.83 -30.97 10.77
CA LYS A 464 7.25 -32.37 10.64
C LYS A 464 6.21 -33.38 11.14
N LYS A 465 5.39 -33.01 12.14
CA LYS A 465 4.26 -33.80 12.66
C LYS A 465 3.11 -33.91 11.63
N ALA A 466 2.75 -32.81 10.96
CA ALA A 466 1.76 -32.80 9.88
C ALA A 466 2.24 -33.59 8.66
N ARG A 467 3.55 -33.58 8.38
CA ARG A 467 4.14 -34.38 7.27
C ARG A 467 4.15 -35.89 7.48
N LYS A 468 4.16 -36.37 8.72
CA LYS A 468 4.21 -37.82 9.02
C LYS A 468 2.91 -38.57 8.67
N LEU A 469 1.82 -37.83 8.39
CA LEU A 469 0.48 -38.32 8.05
C LEU A 469 0.08 -38.02 6.60
N LEU A 470 0.95 -37.34 5.82
CA LEU A 470 0.76 -37.04 4.40
C LEU A 470 1.32 -38.14 3.46
N CYS A 471 1.86 -39.23 4.01
CA CYS A 471 2.42 -40.37 3.27
C CYS A 471 1.62 -41.63 3.54
#